data_AF-A0A7X4E915-F1
#
_entry.id   AF-A0A7X4E915-F1
#
_cell.length_a   1.000
_cell.length_b   1.000
_cell.length_c   1.000
_cell.angle_alpha   90.00
_cell.angle_beta   90.00
_cell.angle_gamma   90.00
#
_symmetry.space_group_name_H-M   'P 1'
#
loop_
_entity.id
_entity.type
_entity.pdbx_description
1 polymer ?
#
loop_
_entity_poly.entity_id
_entity_poly.type
_entity_poly.pdbx_seq_one_letter_code
_entity_poly.pdbx_strand_id
1 'polypeptide(L)' 'MWNQNFLFRAHEAVPLPETENDVFHETDPALDSSGLTMDKYISVWVQGEGENDHPIGYTN' A
#
# COMPACT_ATOMS: atom_id res chain seq x y z
N MET A 1 18.59 0.34 7.71
CA MET A 1 17.46 -0.61 7.61
C MET A 1 16.40 0.08 6.80
N TRP A 2 16.16 -0.43 5.59
CA TRP A 2 15.21 0.13 4.65
C TRP A 2 13.83 -0.45 4.90
N ASN A 3 12.82 0.41 4.91
CA ASN A 3 11.43 0.06 5.16
C ASN A 3 10.54 0.95 4.29
N GLN A 4 9.75 0.34 3.42
CA GLN A 4 8.86 1.06 2.52
C GLN A 4 7.49 0.40 2.48
N ASN A 5 6.45 1.24 2.40
CA ASN A 5 5.08 0.81 2.19
C ASN A 5 4.70 1.02 0.72
N PHE A 6 4.09 0.01 0.13
CA PHE A 6 3.56 0.05 -1.22
C PHE A 6 2.07 -0.23 -1.17
N LEU A 7 1.27 0.65 -1.76
CA LEU A 7 -0.17 0.49 -1.88
C LEU A 7 -0.53 0.07 -3.30
N PHE A 8 -1.35 -0.97 -3.45
CA PHE A 8 -1.80 -1.46 -4.74
C PHE A 8 -3.31 -1.47 -4.81
N ARG A 9 -3.88 -1.29 -6.01
CA ARG A 9 -5.26 -1.73 -6.28
C ARG A 9 -5.26 -3.24 -6.44
N ALA A 10 -6.27 -3.93 -5.91
CA ALA A 10 -6.28 -5.40 -5.84
C ALA A 10 -6.20 -6.13 -7.19
N HIS A 11 -6.48 -5.43 -8.30
CA HIS A 11 -6.43 -5.96 -9.66
C HIS A 11 -5.26 -5.39 -10.49
N GLU A 12 -4.37 -4.62 -9.87
CA GLU A 12 -3.23 -3.98 -10.53
C GLU A 12 -1.91 -4.44 -9.90
N ALA A 13 -0.83 -4.43 -10.69
CA ALA A 13 0.50 -4.84 -10.25
C ALA A 13 1.46 -3.66 -10.06
N VAL A 14 0.99 -2.44 -10.27
CA VAL A 14 1.78 -1.20 -10.15
C VAL A 14 1.39 -0.52 -8.83
N PRO A 15 2.34 -0.15 -7.97
CA PRO A 15 2.03 0.55 -6.75
C PRO A 15 1.55 1.98 -7.05
N LEU A 16 0.61 2.46 -6.24
CA LEU A 16 0.10 3.82 -6.27
C LEU A 16 1.16 4.78 -5.71
N PRO A 17 1.25 6.02 -6.25
CA PRO A 17 2.08 7.07 -5.67
C PRO A 17 1.50 7.63 -4.36
N GLU A 18 0.20 7.47 -4.12
CA GLU A 18 -0.48 7.89 -2.89
C GLU A 18 -0.26 6.91 -1.74
N THR A 19 -0.27 7.42 -0.50
CA THR A 19 -0.17 6.59 0.70
C THR A 19 -1.54 6.08 1.15
N GLU A 20 -1.59 5.03 1.98
CA GLU A 20 -2.84 4.59 2.63
C GLU A 20 -3.55 5.75 3.34
N ASN A 21 -2.77 6.62 3.98
CA ASN A 21 -3.31 7.74 4.73
C ASN A 21 -3.98 8.78 3.82
N ASP A 22 -3.52 8.93 2.57
CA ASP A 22 -4.13 9.82 1.58
C ASP A 22 -5.42 9.21 1.00
N VAL A 23 -5.46 7.89 0.86
CA VAL A 23 -6.61 7.18 0.27
C VAL A 23 -7.75 6.98 1.28
N PHE A 24 -7.43 6.71 2.55
CA PHE A 24 -8.43 6.28 3.54
C PHE A 24 -8.86 7.35 4.55
N HIS A 25 -8.22 8.54 4.58
CA HIS A 25 -8.49 9.57 5.59
C HIS A 25 -9.95 10.05 5.66
N GLU A 26 -10.69 9.96 4.56
CA GLU A 26 -12.05 10.53 4.42
C GLU A 26 -13.14 9.47 4.19
N THR A 27 -12.83 8.18 4.37
CA THR A 27 -13.81 7.12 4.11
C THR A 27 -14.74 6.96 5.31
N ASP A 28 -16.00 7.39 5.17
CA ASP A 28 -17.03 7.19 6.19
C ASP A 28 -17.21 5.68 6.47
N PRO A 29 -17.01 5.21 7.71
CA PRO A 29 -17.15 3.80 8.09
C PRO A 29 -18.51 3.19 7.69
N ALA A 30 -19.55 4.01 7.52
CA ALA A 30 -20.87 3.58 7.10
C ALA A 30 -20.93 3.05 5.67
N LEU A 31 -20.01 3.44 4.79
CA LEU A 31 -19.98 2.95 3.41
C LEU A 31 -19.62 1.46 3.33
N ASP A 32 -18.74 0.96 4.21
CA ASP A 32 -18.23 -0.43 4.21
C ASP A 32 -19.34 -1.45 4.54
N SER A 33 -20.41 -0.97 5.17
CA SER A 33 -21.54 -1.80 5.62
C SER A 33 -22.63 -2.00 4.56
N SER A 34 -22.53 -1.31 3.41
CA SER A 34 -23.63 -1.19 2.43
C SER A 34 -23.66 -2.27 1.33
N GLY A 35 -22.66 -3.16 1.29
CA GLY A 35 -22.56 -4.19 0.25
C GLY A 35 -22.24 -3.65 -1.15
N LEU A 36 -21.83 -2.37 -1.25
CA LEU A 36 -21.31 -1.78 -2.49
C LEU A 36 -19.94 -2.40 -2.83
N THR A 37 -19.70 -2.65 -4.11
CA THR A 37 -18.36 -3.02 -4.62
C THR A 37 -17.42 -1.85 -4.38
N MET A 38 -16.71 -1.89 -3.26
CA MET A 38 -15.61 -0.98 -3.00
C MET A 38 -14.38 -1.38 -3.79
N ASP A 39 -13.61 -0.38 -4.19
CA ASP A 39 -12.26 -0.62 -4.65
C ASP A 39 -11.46 -1.26 -3.52
N LYS A 40 -10.89 -2.43 -3.82
CA LYS A 40 -10.05 -3.18 -2.88
C LYS A 40 -8.61 -2.73 -3.07
N TYR A 41 -7.91 -2.52 -1.97
CA TYR A 41 -6.51 -2.15 -1.96
C TYR A 41 -5.70 -3.18 -1.16
N ILE A 42 -4.41 -3.29 -1.48
CA ILE A 42 -3.45 -4.16 -0.82
C ILE A 42 -2.28 -3.29 -0.37
N SER A 43 -2.05 -3.21 0.93
CA SER A 43 -0.89 -2.55 1.52
C SER A 43 0.19 -3.58 1.82
N VAL A 44 1.38 -3.37 1.25
CA VAL A 44 2.53 -4.27 1.38
C VAL A 44 3.68 -3.51 2.02
N TRP A 45 4.12 -3.99 3.18
CA TRP A 45 5.30 -3.48 3.85
C TRP A 45 6.51 -4.34 3.48
N VAL A 46 7.54 -3.70 2.93
CA VAL A 46 8.80 -4.37 2.58
C VAL A 46 9.90 -3.82 3.46
N GLN A 47 10.59 -4.72 4.15
CA GLN A 47 11.66 -4.40 5.07
C GLN A 47 12.91 -5.19 4.71
N GLY A 48 14.06 -4.54 4.80
CA GLY A 48 15.33 -5.18 4.50
C GLY A 48 16.54 -4.35 4.85
N GLU A 49 17.69 -4.86 4.46
CA GLU A 49 18.91 -4.07 4.48
C GLU A 49 18.84 -2.99 3.40
N GLY A 50 19.27 -1.78 3.75
CA GLY A 50 19.31 -0.68 2.80
C GLY A 50 20.03 0.53 3.35
N GLU A 51 20.54 1.32 2.41
CA GLU A 51 21.33 2.54 2.59
C GLU A 51 20.75 3.64 1.69
N ASN A 52 20.74 4.89 2.17
CA ASN A 52 20.23 6.05 1.41
C ASN A 52 18.82 5.86 0.81
N ASP A 53 17.90 5.23 1.55
CA ASP A 53 16.53 4.89 1.11
C ASP A 53 16.43 3.91 -0.09
N HIS A 54 17.52 3.22 -0.40
CA HIS A 54 17.52 2.15 -1.40
C HIS A 54 17.80 0.78 -0.74
N PRO A 55 17.05 -0.27 -1.12
CA PRO A 55 17.39 -1.63 -0.71
C PRO A 55 18.74 -2.04 -1.32
N ILE A 56 19.62 -2.63 -0.51
CA ILE A 56 20.97 -3.05 -0.95
C ILE A 56 21.05 -4.53 -1.34
N GLY A 57 20.00 -5.30 -1.09
CA GLY A 57 19.94 -6.73 -1.42
C GLY A 57 18.53 -7.16 -1.80
N TYR A 58 18.42 -7.90 -2.90
CA TYR A 58 17.20 -8.59 -3.32
C TYR A 58 17.46 -10.10 -3.20
N THR A 59 16.58 -10.84 -2.55
CA THR A 59 16.61 -12.31 -2.53
C THR A 59 15.65 -12.84 -3.61
N ASN A 60 16.10 -13.81 -4.42
CA ASN A 60 15.26 -14.53 -5.40
C ASN A 60 14.36 -15.56 -4.74
#